data_AF-A0A9D9CTD2-F1
#
_entry.id   AF-A0A9D9CTD2-F1
#
_cell.length_a   1.000
_cell.length_b   1.000
_cell.length_c   1.000
_cell.angle_alpha   90.00
_cell.angle_beta   90.00
_cell.angle_gamma   90.00
#
_symmetry.space_group_name_H-M   'P 1'
#
loop_
_entity.id
_entity.type
_entity.pdbx_description
1 polymer ?
#
loop_
_entity_poly.entity_id
_entity_poly.type
_entity_poly.pdbx_seq_one_letter_code
_entity_poly.pdbx_strand_id
1 'polypeptide(L)'
;MLEIGKKNILEISEVRADGYILKDMVDGDTLFMRRLELPEGAEVGKQVEVFIFMNAKREMVPTTMMPYIMPGEFGYLFVDEVSKAGALLDWGLSRPLFLPSREMTMRMRVDRSYLVYVYYDLVTRQIIATSRIDQYLNVSPAKYEFNDEVDILIASRHERGYKVIVNNAHWGMIYESEIFQEIEIGALYTGYVKNVREDGKIDISLQPQGFKVTDDLSEIIMDELHKNNGILRVSDRSDAGLIAEMFGCSKKSFKKSIGVLFKQRLIEIHEDYICLV
;
A
#
# COMPACT_ATOMS: atom_id res chain seq x y z
N MET A 1 -21.03 -1.28 -21.07
CA MET A 1 -21.05 0.15 -20.76
C MET A 1 -19.66 0.63 -20.43
N LEU A 2 -19.19 1.65 -21.14
CA LEU A 2 -17.91 2.29 -20.89
C LEU A 2 -17.92 3.00 -19.53
N GLU A 3 -16.94 2.66 -18.68
CA GLU A 3 -16.82 3.24 -17.34
C GLU A 3 -15.63 4.21 -17.30
N ILE A 4 -15.92 5.51 -17.17
CA ILE A 4 -14.88 6.53 -16.97
C ILE A 4 -14.19 6.30 -15.62
N GLY A 5 -12.87 6.44 -15.61
CA GLY A 5 -12.07 6.29 -14.40
C GLY A 5 -11.87 4.85 -13.97
N LYS A 6 -12.15 3.88 -14.86
CA LYS A 6 -11.93 2.46 -14.62
C LYS A 6 -11.21 1.80 -15.78
N LYS A 7 -10.74 0.58 -15.51
CA LYS A 7 -10.27 -0.34 -16.54
C LYS A 7 -11.47 -0.85 -17.33
N ASN A 8 -11.34 -0.84 -18.65
CA ASN A 8 -12.32 -1.35 -19.60
C ASN A 8 -11.60 -2.32 -20.54
N ILE A 9 -12.25 -3.43 -20.87
CA ILE A 9 -11.73 -4.37 -21.87
C ILE A 9 -12.51 -4.11 -23.17
N LEU A 10 -11.82 -3.62 -24.19
CA LEU A 10 -12.43 -3.25 -25.48
C LEU A 10 -11.82 -4.08 -26.62
N GLU A 11 -12.60 -4.36 -27.64
CA GLU A 11 -12.14 -5.07 -28.83
C GLU A 11 -11.70 -4.08 -29.92
N ILE A 12 -10.56 -4.34 -30.56
CA ILE A 12 -10.14 -3.59 -31.74
C ILE A 12 -11.07 -3.97 -32.90
N SER A 13 -11.97 -3.06 -33.28
CA SER A 13 -12.92 -3.29 -34.37
C SER A 13 -12.40 -2.81 -35.73
N GLU A 14 -11.54 -1.80 -35.73
CA GLU A 14 -10.98 -1.21 -36.95
C GLU A 14 -9.55 -0.72 -36.73
N VAL A 15 -8.68 -0.93 -37.72
CA VAL A 15 -7.32 -0.38 -37.77
C VAL A 15 -7.27 0.73 -38.81
N ARG A 16 -6.88 1.93 -38.39
CA ARG A 16 -6.74 3.12 -39.24
C ARG A 16 -5.29 3.56 -39.31
N ALA A 17 -4.97 4.45 -40.26
CA ALA A 17 -3.61 5.00 -40.37
C ALA A 17 -3.18 5.75 -39.09
N ASP A 18 -4.09 6.53 -38.51
CA ASP A 18 -3.88 7.39 -37.35
C ASP A 18 -4.16 6.73 -35.99
N GLY A 19 -4.75 5.54 -35.98
CA GLY A 19 -5.10 4.86 -34.74
C GLY A 19 -5.99 3.64 -34.92
N TYR A 20 -6.78 3.38 -33.89
CA TYR A 20 -7.63 2.19 -33.76
C TYR A 20 -9.01 2.60 -33.27
N ILE A 21 -10.03 1.90 -33.75
CA ILE A 21 -11.37 1.98 -33.16
C ILE A 21 -11.52 0.81 -32.21
N LEU A 22 -11.76 1.15 -30.95
CA LEU A 22 -12.04 0.20 -29.89
C LEU A 22 -13.55 0.15 -29.67
N LYS A 23 -14.10 -1.04 -29.54
CA LYS A 23 -15.53 -1.28 -29.37
C LYS A 23 -15.81 -1.95 -28.04
N ASP A 24 -16.78 -1.41 -27.30
CA ASP A 24 -17.40 -2.10 -26.18
C ASP A 24 -18.29 -3.22 -26.73
N MET A 25 -18.01 -4.46 -26.32
CA MET A 25 -18.75 -5.63 -26.77
C MET A 25 -20.14 -5.74 -26.14
N VAL A 26 -20.42 -4.98 -25.07
CA VAL A 26 -21.72 -4.99 -24.40
C VAL A 26 -22.69 -4.03 -25.09
N ASP A 27 -22.35 -2.74 -25.16
CA ASP A 27 -23.27 -1.70 -25.67
C ASP A 27 -23.00 -1.31 -27.12
N GLY A 28 -21.87 -1.75 -27.69
CA GLY A 28 -21.48 -1.42 -29.06
C GLY A 28 -20.87 -0.03 -29.23
N ASP A 29 -20.74 0.74 -28.15
CA ASP A 29 -20.06 2.04 -28.14
C ASP A 29 -18.62 1.93 -28.65
N THR A 30 -18.14 3.00 -29.29
CA THR A 30 -16.80 3.01 -29.88
C THR A 30 -15.97 4.20 -29.41
N LEU A 31 -14.68 3.98 -29.23
CA LEU A 31 -13.69 5.00 -28.87
C LEU A 31 -12.51 4.94 -29.83
N PHE A 32 -11.96 6.11 -30.15
CA PHE A 32 -10.73 6.21 -30.92
C PHE A 32 -9.51 6.21 -30.01
N MET A 33 -8.54 5.33 -30.29
CA MET A 33 -7.24 5.30 -29.64
C MET A 33 -6.15 5.67 -30.65
N ARG A 34 -5.26 6.59 -30.28
CA ARG A 34 -4.11 6.96 -31.11
C ARG A 34 -3.14 5.80 -31.22
N ARG A 35 -2.49 5.65 -32.39
CA ARG A 35 -1.56 4.55 -32.65
C ARG A 35 -0.41 4.42 -31.64
N LEU A 36 0.08 5.55 -31.11
CA LEU A 36 1.17 5.58 -30.12
C LEU A 36 0.80 4.93 -28.77
N GLU A 37 -0.50 4.79 -28.49
CA GLU A 37 -1.01 4.32 -27.20
C GLU A 37 -1.24 2.80 -27.18
N LEU A 38 -0.97 2.06 -28.27
CA LEU A 38 -1.23 0.62 -28.36
C LEU A 38 0.09 -0.18 -28.44
N PRO A 39 0.24 -1.28 -27.67
CA PRO A 39 1.41 -2.15 -27.78
C PRO A 39 1.51 -2.83 -29.16
N GLU A 40 2.70 -3.30 -29.51
CA GLU A 40 2.95 -4.02 -30.76
C GLU A 40 2.03 -5.25 -30.90
N GLY A 41 1.54 -5.52 -32.12
CA GLY A 41 0.64 -6.66 -32.40
C GLY A 41 -0.87 -6.36 -32.30
N ALA A 42 -1.25 -5.09 -32.30
CA ALA A 42 -2.64 -4.62 -32.38
C ALA A 42 -3.31 -5.03 -33.70
N GLU A 43 -4.31 -5.91 -33.62
CA GLU A 43 -5.03 -6.47 -34.78
C GLU A 43 -6.54 -6.49 -34.50
N VAL A 44 -7.34 -6.42 -35.57
CA VAL A 44 -8.81 -6.51 -35.46
C VAL A 44 -9.22 -7.81 -34.76
N GLY A 45 -10.19 -7.71 -33.84
CA GLY A 45 -10.70 -8.81 -33.03
C GLY A 45 -9.91 -9.09 -31.74
N LYS A 46 -8.77 -8.43 -31.51
CA LYS A 46 -8.05 -8.55 -30.24
C LYS A 46 -8.67 -7.64 -29.18
N GLN A 47 -8.68 -8.13 -27.93
CA GLN A 47 -9.08 -7.36 -26.77
C GLN A 47 -7.90 -6.61 -26.16
N VAL A 48 -8.17 -5.40 -25.66
CA VAL A 48 -7.19 -4.53 -25.04
C VAL A 48 -7.79 -3.99 -23.74
N GLU A 49 -7.03 -4.09 -22.65
CA GLU A 49 -7.36 -3.42 -21.39
C GLU A 49 -6.93 -1.95 -21.49
N VAL A 50 -7.87 -1.04 -21.28
CA VAL A 50 -7.65 0.41 -21.37
C VAL A 50 -8.23 1.14 -20.17
N PHE A 51 -7.58 2.21 -19.76
CA PHE A 51 -8.14 3.20 -18.84
C PHE A 51 -8.86 4.29 -19.64
N ILE A 52 -10.09 4.62 -19.26
CA ILE A 52 -10.89 5.67 -19.92
C ILE A 52 -10.93 6.91 -19.06
N PHE A 53 -10.55 8.05 -19.64
CA PHE A 53 -10.64 9.36 -18.97
C PHE A 53 -11.15 10.43 -19.92
N MET A 54 -11.46 11.61 -19.37
CA MET A 54 -11.95 12.74 -20.16
C MET A 54 -10.77 13.63 -20.57
N ASN A 55 -10.67 13.92 -21.88
CA ASN A 55 -9.69 14.89 -22.36
C ASN A 55 -10.13 16.35 -22.08
N ALA A 56 -9.33 17.33 -22.51
CA ALA A 56 -9.64 18.75 -22.33
C ALA A 56 -10.91 19.20 -23.09
N LYS A 57 -11.31 18.49 -24.15
CA LYS A 57 -12.52 18.72 -24.94
C LYS A 57 -13.76 18.00 -24.39
N ARG A 58 -13.63 17.30 -23.26
CA ARG A 58 -14.69 16.47 -22.65
C ARG A 58 -15.12 15.29 -23.54
N GLU A 59 -14.17 14.73 -24.26
CA GLU A 59 -14.36 13.47 -24.98
C GLU A 59 -13.73 12.34 -24.16
N MET A 60 -14.38 11.17 -24.16
CA MET A 60 -13.79 9.96 -23.57
C MET A 60 -12.60 9.52 -24.43
N VAL A 61 -11.47 9.31 -23.78
CA VAL A 61 -10.24 8.86 -24.43
C VAL A 61 -9.74 7.61 -23.70
N PRO A 62 -9.51 6.52 -24.44
CA PRO A 62 -8.88 5.33 -23.89
C PRO A 62 -7.36 5.47 -23.96
N THR A 63 -6.64 4.93 -22.97
CA THR A 63 -5.18 4.77 -22.97
C THR A 63 -4.82 3.42 -22.40
N THR A 64 -3.71 2.83 -22.84
CA THR A 64 -3.15 1.61 -22.22
C THR A 64 -2.26 1.94 -21.02
N MET A 65 -1.92 3.21 -20.82
CA MET A 65 -1.26 3.67 -19.61
C MET A 65 -2.23 3.51 -18.42
N MET A 66 -1.75 2.90 -17.35
CA MET A 66 -2.53 2.75 -16.13
C MET A 66 -2.06 3.79 -15.11
N PRO A 67 -2.99 4.51 -14.46
CA PRO A 67 -2.59 5.42 -13.42
C PRO A 67 -2.01 4.64 -12.22
N TYR A 68 -1.12 5.27 -11.47
CA TYR A 68 -0.53 4.70 -10.25
C TYR A 68 -1.59 4.40 -9.19
N ILE A 69 -2.65 5.21 -9.14
CA ILE A 69 -3.84 5.02 -8.31
C ILE A 69 -5.10 5.36 -9.10
N MET A 70 -6.16 4.60 -8.88
CA MET A 70 -7.45 4.74 -9.57
C MET A 70 -8.39 5.69 -8.82
N PRO A 71 -9.40 6.27 -9.49
CA PRO A 71 -10.54 6.87 -8.83
C PRO A 71 -11.17 5.90 -7.81
N GLY A 72 -11.29 6.36 -6.57
CA GLY A 72 -11.67 5.52 -5.44
C GLY A 72 -10.52 5.18 -4.51
N GLU A 73 -9.27 5.49 -4.87
CA GLU A 73 -8.08 5.06 -4.14
C GLU A 73 -7.29 6.21 -3.50
N PHE A 74 -6.67 5.89 -2.37
CA PHE A 74 -5.66 6.71 -1.70
C PHE A 74 -4.27 6.35 -2.20
N GLY A 75 -3.39 7.34 -2.31
CA GLY A 75 -1.99 7.10 -2.62
C GLY A 75 -1.13 8.33 -2.49
N TYR A 76 0.18 8.12 -2.58
CA TYR A 76 1.15 9.21 -2.65
C TYR A 76 1.46 9.54 -4.09
N LEU A 77 1.19 10.78 -4.50
CA LEU A 77 1.51 11.26 -5.83
C LEU A 77 2.49 12.42 -5.79
N PHE A 78 3.41 12.42 -6.75
CA PHE A 78 4.46 13.43 -6.89
C PHE A 78 3.88 14.72 -7.49
N VAL A 79 4.38 15.88 -7.05
CA VAL A 79 3.92 17.19 -7.51
C VAL A 79 4.85 17.73 -8.58
N ASP A 80 4.36 17.79 -9.82
CA ASP A 80 5.08 18.36 -10.97
C ASP A 80 5.04 19.89 -10.97
N GLU A 81 3.88 20.47 -10.62
CA GLU A 81 3.66 21.91 -10.66
C GLU A 81 2.73 22.39 -9.55
N VAL A 82 2.98 23.60 -9.03
CA VAL A 82 2.07 24.28 -8.10
C VAL A 82 1.76 25.68 -8.61
N SER A 83 0.48 26.01 -8.68
CA SER A 83 -0.02 27.33 -9.07
C SER A 83 -1.02 27.89 -8.05
N LYS A 84 -1.56 29.09 -8.30
CA LYS A 84 -2.66 29.65 -7.49
C LYS A 84 -3.94 28.81 -7.59
N ALA A 85 -4.15 28.13 -8.72
CA ALA A 85 -5.35 27.34 -8.95
C ALA A 85 -5.33 26.00 -8.19
N GLY A 86 -4.14 25.43 -7.96
CA GLY A 86 -3.95 24.11 -7.37
C GLY A 86 -2.59 23.51 -7.72
N ALA A 87 -2.46 22.20 -7.58
CA ALA A 87 -1.27 21.44 -7.95
C ALA A 87 -1.57 20.49 -9.12
N LEU A 88 -0.54 20.20 -9.92
CA LEU A 88 -0.54 19.14 -10.93
C LEU A 88 0.31 18.00 -10.40
N LEU A 89 -0.27 16.81 -10.37
CA LEU A 89 0.32 15.61 -9.81
C LEU A 89 0.64 14.62 -10.93
N ASP A 90 1.81 14.00 -10.85
CA ASP A 90 2.11 12.81 -11.62
C ASP A 90 1.36 11.62 -11.02
N TRP A 91 0.57 10.99 -11.86
CA TRP A 91 -0.21 9.79 -11.52
C TRP A 91 -0.04 8.71 -12.59
N GLY A 92 1.00 8.79 -13.43
CA GLY A 92 1.33 7.75 -14.40
C GLY A 92 0.64 7.86 -15.75
N LEU A 93 -0.12 8.93 -16.02
CA LEU A 93 -0.71 9.20 -17.34
C LEU A 93 -0.07 10.40 -18.01
N SER A 94 -0.18 10.46 -19.35
CA SER A 94 0.31 11.59 -20.16
C SER A 94 -0.30 12.95 -19.81
N ARG A 95 -1.46 12.95 -19.14
CA ARG A 95 -2.09 14.16 -18.60
C ARG A 95 -1.96 14.15 -17.07
N PRO A 96 -1.42 15.22 -16.45
CA PRO A 96 -1.31 15.29 -15.01
C PRO A 96 -2.68 15.35 -14.34
N LEU A 97 -2.74 14.82 -13.12
CA LEU A 97 -3.92 14.86 -12.28
C LEU A 97 -3.99 16.20 -11.55
N PHE A 98 -5.11 16.91 -11.69
CA PHE A 98 -5.26 18.20 -11.04
C PHE A 98 -5.79 18.05 -9.62
N LEU A 99 -5.15 18.72 -8.66
CA LEU A 99 -5.60 18.87 -7.28
C LEU A 99 -5.95 20.35 -7.04
N PRO A 100 -7.25 20.72 -7.00
CA PRO A 100 -7.67 22.11 -6.83
C PRO A 100 -7.24 22.71 -5.48
N SER A 101 -6.90 24.00 -5.45
CA SER A 101 -6.49 24.71 -4.23
C SER A 101 -7.49 24.59 -3.06
N ARG A 102 -8.80 24.54 -3.34
CA ARG A 102 -9.85 24.31 -2.33
C ARG A 102 -9.81 22.91 -1.69
N GLU A 103 -9.22 21.94 -2.39
CA GLU A 103 -9.03 20.55 -1.97
C GLU A 103 -7.65 20.32 -1.32
N MET A 104 -6.82 21.36 -1.22
CA MET A 104 -5.53 21.35 -0.53
C MET A 104 -5.72 21.62 0.97
N THR A 105 -5.37 20.66 1.83
CA THR A 105 -5.32 20.84 3.28
C THR A 105 -4.02 21.48 3.75
N MET A 106 -3.00 21.48 2.91
CA MET A 106 -1.69 22.06 3.16
C MET A 106 -1.07 22.64 1.89
N ARG A 107 -0.09 23.53 2.06
CA ARG A 107 0.67 24.09 0.94
C ARG A 107 1.63 23.04 0.39
N MET A 108 1.36 22.56 -0.82
CA MET A 108 2.23 21.63 -1.54
C MET A 108 3.45 22.34 -2.14
N ARG A 109 4.50 21.57 -2.37
CA ARG A 109 5.75 22.01 -3.02
C ARG A 109 6.04 21.06 -4.18
N VAL A 110 6.57 21.64 -5.26
CA VAL A 110 7.15 20.87 -6.37
C VAL A 110 8.26 19.95 -5.83
N ASP A 111 8.48 18.83 -6.50
CA ASP A 111 9.47 17.82 -6.16
C ASP A 111 9.22 17.08 -4.84
N ARG A 112 7.94 16.94 -4.46
CA ARG A 112 7.52 16.19 -3.28
C ARG A 112 6.26 15.38 -3.55
N SER A 113 6.12 14.28 -2.81
CA SER A 113 4.92 13.45 -2.85
C SER A 113 4.00 13.72 -1.65
N TYR A 114 2.69 13.66 -1.89
CA TYR A 114 1.68 13.89 -0.86
C TYR A 114 0.60 12.81 -0.93
N LEU A 115 0.07 12.46 0.25
CA LEU A 115 -1.12 11.63 0.35
C LEU A 115 -2.32 12.35 -0.25
N VAL A 116 -2.97 11.69 -1.21
CA VAL A 116 -4.17 12.18 -1.89
C VAL A 116 -5.19 11.07 -2.04
N TYR A 117 -6.42 11.46 -2.32
CA TYR A 117 -7.50 10.59 -2.78
C TYR A 117 -7.93 11.01 -4.18
N VAL A 118 -8.12 10.06 -5.08
CA VAL A 118 -8.56 10.33 -6.46
C VAL A 118 -10.04 10.03 -6.59
N TYR A 119 -10.79 10.93 -7.24
CA TYR A 119 -12.21 10.72 -7.46
C TYR A 119 -12.69 11.35 -8.76
N TYR A 120 -13.83 10.89 -9.22
CA TYR A 120 -14.53 11.49 -10.34
C TYR A 120 -15.49 12.58 -9.85
N ASP A 121 -15.20 13.83 -10.18
CA ASP A 121 -16.07 14.97 -9.88
C ASP A 121 -17.24 15.00 -10.87
N LEU A 122 -18.44 14.70 -10.37
CA LEU A 122 -19.67 14.66 -11.15
C LEU A 122 -20.06 16.04 -11.72
N VAL A 123 -19.64 17.13 -11.08
CA VAL A 123 -19.97 18.50 -11.51
C VAL A 123 -19.12 18.89 -12.71
N THR A 124 -17.80 18.70 -12.61
CA THR A 124 -16.88 19.07 -13.68
C THR A 124 -16.70 17.98 -14.73
N ARG A 125 -17.14 16.75 -14.43
CA ARG A 125 -16.92 15.52 -15.22
C ARG A 125 -15.45 15.24 -15.45
N GLN A 126 -14.64 15.45 -14.42
CA GLN A 126 -13.19 15.26 -14.46
C GLN A 126 -12.75 14.36 -13.32
N ILE A 127 -11.69 13.61 -13.56
CA ILE A 127 -10.96 12.92 -12.51
C ILE A 127 -10.02 13.94 -11.89
N ILE A 128 -10.12 14.12 -10.57
CA ILE A 128 -9.32 15.07 -9.81
C ILE A 128 -8.85 14.42 -8.50
N ALA A 129 -7.84 15.02 -7.88
CA ALA A 129 -7.35 14.63 -6.57
C ALA A 129 -7.83 15.58 -5.48
N THR A 130 -7.80 15.10 -4.23
CA THR A 130 -7.97 15.90 -3.02
C THR A 130 -7.04 15.41 -1.93
N SER A 131 -6.60 16.34 -1.06
CA SER A 131 -5.84 16.01 0.15
C SER A 131 -6.72 16.05 1.42
N ARG A 132 -8.04 16.18 1.25
CA ARG A 132 -9.04 16.11 2.34
C ARG A 132 -9.40 14.65 2.65
N ILE A 133 -8.39 13.87 3.02
CA ILE A 133 -8.45 12.41 3.17
C ILE A 133 -9.60 11.94 4.07
N ASP A 134 -9.83 12.62 5.20
CA ASP A 134 -10.82 12.23 6.20
C ASP A 134 -12.26 12.16 5.66
N GLN A 135 -12.59 12.86 4.58
CA GLN A 135 -13.93 12.87 3.98
C GLN A 135 -14.23 11.60 3.17
N TYR A 136 -13.20 10.87 2.77
CA TYR A 136 -13.29 9.70 1.90
C TYR A 136 -13.00 8.40 2.64
N LEU A 137 -12.59 8.50 3.91
CA LEU A 137 -12.47 7.34 4.77
C LEU A 137 -13.86 6.95 5.27
N ASN A 138 -14.13 5.66 5.25
CA ASN A 138 -15.38 5.11 5.71
C ASN A 138 -15.43 5.19 7.25
N VAL A 139 -16.50 5.82 7.75
CA VAL A 139 -16.77 6.04 9.17
C VAL A 139 -17.64 4.94 9.79
N SER A 140 -18.12 4.00 8.96
CA SER A 140 -18.88 2.85 9.45
C SER A 140 -17.99 1.95 10.30
N PRO A 141 -18.53 1.25 11.31
CA PRO A 141 -17.75 0.33 12.11
C PRO A 141 -17.06 -0.70 11.24
N ALA A 142 -15.73 -0.73 11.34
CA ALA A 142 -14.90 -1.72 10.70
C ALA A 142 -15.33 -3.12 11.14
N LYS A 143 -15.61 -4.02 10.19
CA LYS A 143 -15.91 -5.44 10.49
C LYS A 143 -14.67 -6.29 10.26
N TYR A 144 -13.60 -5.94 10.95
CA TYR A 144 -12.39 -6.76 10.95
C TYR A 144 -12.34 -7.62 12.20
N GLU A 145 -11.86 -8.83 12.05
CA GLU A 145 -11.56 -9.76 13.11
C GLU A 145 -10.06 -9.72 13.48
N PHE A 146 -9.73 -10.29 14.63
CA PHE A 146 -8.34 -10.41 15.06
C PHE A 146 -7.56 -11.29 14.08
N ASN A 147 -6.36 -10.83 13.68
CA ASN A 147 -5.47 -11.41 12.67
C ASN A 147 -5.96 -11.37 11.22
N ASP A 148 -7.02 -10.64 10.91
CA ASP A 148 -7.35 -10.41 9.50
C ASP A 148 -6.16 -9.78 8.79
N GLU A 149 -5.77 -10.38 7.67
CA GLU A 149 -4.78 -9.84 6.75
C GLU A 149 -5.41 -8.68 5.98
N VAL A 150 -4.71 -7.55 5.93
CA VAL A 150 -5.21 -6.31 5.35
C VAL A 150 -4.10 -5.58 4.60
N ASP A 151 -4.46 -4.90 3.52
CA ASP A 151 -3.56 -3.98 2.83
C ASP A 151 -3.49 -2.67 3.61
N ILE A 152 -2.29 -2.14 3.80
CA ILE A 152 -2.07 -0.87 4.50
C ILE A 152 -1.21 0.09 3.70
N LEU A 153 -1.67 1.32 3.57
CA LEU A 153 -0.90 2.44 3.04
C LEU A 153 -0.34 3.26 4.20
N ILE A 154 0.98 3.43 4.27
CA ILE A 154 1.61 4.27 5.29
C ILE A 154 1.32 5.75 5.00
N ALA A 155 0.43 6.36 5.79
CA ALA A 155 -0.11 7.67 5.51
C ALA A 155 0.68 8.82 6.12
N SER A 156 1.31 8.64 7.28
CA SER A 156 2.18 9.64 7.91
C SER A 156 2.82 9.11 9.20
N ARG A 157 3.95 9.70 9.59
CA ARG A 157 4.52 9.49 10.92
C ARG A 157 3.67 10.18 11.99
N HIS A 158 3.51 9.52 13.12
CA HIS A 158 2.90 10.04 14.34
C HIS A 158 3.88 9.86 15.52
N GLU A 159 3.67 10.56 16.64
CA GLU A 159 4.56 10.50 17.81
C GLU A 159 4.79 9.08 18.38
N ARG A 160 3.83 8.17 18.17
CA ARG A 160 3.83 6.82 18.75
C ARG A 160 3.94 5.72 17.70
N GLY A 161 4.25 6.06 16.44
CA GLY A 161 4.32 5.13 15.32
C GLY A 161 3.84 5.75 14.01
N TYR A 162 2.99 5.06 13.26
CA TYR A 162 2.54 5.50 11.94
C TYR A 162 1.03 5.41 11.79
N LYS A 163 0.43 6.47 11.25
CA LYS A 163 -0.95 6.42 10.76
C LYS A 163 -0.95 5.66 9.43
N VAL A 164 -1.93 4.79 9.24
CA VAL A 164 -2.10 4.02 8.02
C VAL A 164 -3.54 4.07 7.51
N ILE A 165 -3.73 3.88 6.21
CA ILE A 165 -5.06 3.63 5.64
C ILE A 165 -5.18 2.13 5.40
N VAL A 166 -6.16 1.49 6.04
CA VAL A 166 -6.41 0.05 5.99
C VAL A 166 -7.44 -0.24 4.90
N ASN A 167 -7.11 -1.17 4.00
CA ASN A 167 -7.92 -1.62 2.87
C ASN A 167 -8.56 -0.47 2.10
N ASN A 168 -7.78 0.61 1.89
CA ASN A 168 -8.22 1.80 1.18
C ASN A 168 -9.51 2.44 1.75
N ALA A 169 -9.80 2.24 3.05
CA ALA A 169 -11.10 2.59 3.60
C ALA A 169 -11.06 3.18 5.02
N HIS A 170 -10.19 2.72 5.92
CA HIS A 170 -10.27 3.08 7.34
C HIS A 170 -8.96 3.61 7.89
N TRP A 171 -9.03 4.46 8.92
CA TRP A 171 -7.84 4.85 9.66
C TRP A 171 -7.34 3.69 10.54
N GLY A 172 -6.05 3.41 10.43
CA GLY A 172 -5.32 2.54 11.34
C GLY A 172 -4.10 3.21 11.95
N MET A 173 -3.49 2.52 12.91
CA MET A 173 -2.24 2.90 13.55
C MET A 173 -1.35 1.67 13.71
N ILE A 174 -0.09 1.81 13.31
CA ILE A 174 0.99 0.90 13.71
C ILE A 174 1.76 1.60 14.82
N TYR A 175 1.95 0.93 15.96
CA TYR A 175 2.73 1.48 17.06
C TYR A 175 4.22 1.21 16.88
N GLU A 176 5.06 2.12 17.34
CA GLU A 176 6.53 2.00 17.26
C GLU A 176 7.04 0.67 17.84
N SER A 177 6.40 0.18 18.91
CA SER A 177 6.75 -1.08 19.57
C SER A 177 6.54 -2.34 18.71
N GLU A 178 5.84 -2.20 17.57
CA GLU A 178 5.54 -3.28 16.62
C GLU A 178 6.39 -3.16 15.33
N ILE A 179 7.28 -2.17 15.25
CA ILE A 179 8.09 -1.89 14.07
C ILE A 179 9.48 -2.45 14.28
N PHE A 180 9.78 -3.54 13.57
CA PHE A 180 11.09 -4.22 13.58
C PHE A 180 11.82 -4.09 12.23
N GLN A 181 11.34 -3.18 11.37
CA GLN A 181 11.91 -2.91 10.04
C GLN A 181 11.77 -1.41 9.71
N GLU A 182 12.50 -0.92 8.72
CA GLU A 182 12.31 0.43 8.22
C GLU A 182 10.94 0.57 7.52
N ILE A 183 10.23 1.65 7.81
CA ILE A 183 8.90 1.94 7.27
C ILE A 183 8.95 3.23 6.45
N GLU A 184 8.63 3.09 5.18
CA GLU A 184 8.57 4.19 4.23
C GLU A 184 7.16 4.79 4.16
N ILE A 185 7.07 6.12 4.23
CA ILE A 185 5.80 6.82 4.09
C ILE A 185 5.36 6.77 2.62
N GLY A 186 4.11 6.41 2.40
CA GLY A 186 3.50 6.25 1.08
C GLY A 186 3.65 4.86 0.48
N ALA A 187 4.40 3.96 1.12
CA ALA A 187 4.50 2.57 0.71
C ALA A 187 3.27 1.75 1.16
N LEU A 188 3.01 0.69 0.41
CA LEU A 188 2.00 -0.33 0.72
C LEU A 188 2.67 -1.52 1.41
N TYR A 189 2.03 -2.04 2.45
CA TYR A 189 2.44 -3.24 3.15
C TYR A 189 1.23 -4.15 3.40
N THR A 190 1.50 -5.42 3.66
CA THR A 190 0.54 -6.32 4.29
C THR A 190 0.61 -6.13 5.81
N GLY A 191 -0.55 -5.94 6.43
CA GLY A 191 -0.69 -5.81 7.88
C GLY A 191 -1.71 -6.80 8.44
N TYR A 192 -1.73 -6.93 9.76
CA TYR A 192 -2.63 -7.82 10.49
C TYR A 192 -3.38 -7.04 11.56
N VAL A 193 -4.70 -7.25 11.61
CA VAL A 193 -5.57 -6.55 12.57
C VAL A 193 -5.31 -7.07 13.98
N LYS A 194 -4.85 -6.19 14.87
CA LYS A 194 -4.59 -6.50 16.27
C LYS A 194 -5.80 -6.19 17.15
N ASN A 195 -6.46 -5.08 16.88
CA ASN A 195 -7.62 -4.63 17.63
C ASN A 195 -8.43 -3.62 16.82
N VAL A 196 -9.75 -3.69 16.90
CA VAL A 196 -10.65 -2.63 16.43
C VAL A 196 -11.12 -1.86 17.65
N ARG A 197 -10.77 -0.59 17.73
CA ARG A 197 -11.07 0.27 18.88
C ARG A 197 -12.52 0.75 18.85
N GLU A 198 -13.02 1.21 19.99
CA GLU A 198 -14.37 1.78 20.12
C GLU A 198 -14.59 3.02 19.23
N ASP A 199 -13.53 3.78 18.94
CA ASP A 199 -13.58 4.94 18.04
C ASP A 199 -13.52 4.57 16.55
N GLY A 200 -13.57 3.27 16.22
CA GLY A 200 -13.53 2.74 14.86
C GLY A 200 -12.13 2.67 14.24
N LYS A 201 -11.09 3.14 14.93
CA LYS A 201 -9.70 3.02 14.45
C LYS A 201 -9.15 1.63 14.68
N ILE A 202 -8.21 1.24 13.83
CA ILE A 202 -7.68 -0.12 13.82
C ILE A 202 -6.22 -0.12 14.25
N ASP A 203 -5.88 -0.95 15.23
CA ASP A 203 -4.50 -1.24 15.58
C ASP A 203 -3.97 -2.32 14.63
N ILE A 204 -2.86 -2.02 13.97
CA ILE A 204 -2.24 -2.90 12.99
C ILE A 204 -0.87 -3.36 13.48
N SER A 205 -0.57 -4.62 13.20
CA SER A 205 0.74 -5.25 13.30
C SER A 205 1.29 -5.55 11.91
N LEU A 206 2.61 -5.52 11.74
CA LEU A 206 3.27 -5.95 10.50
C LEU A 206 3.49 -7.47 10.44
N GLN A 207 3.13 -8.19 11.50
CA GLN A 207 3.24 -9.64 11.61
C GLN A 207 1.97 -10.24 12.23
N PRO A 208 1.61 -11.50 11.91
CA PRO A 208 0.48 -12.18 12.54
C PRO A 208 0.65 -12.26 14.07
N GLN A 209 -0.41 -11.96 14.81
CA GLN A 209 -0.38 -11.96 16.28
C GLN A 209 -0.80 -13.34 16.81
N GLY A 210 -0.11 -13.86 17.84
CA GLY A 210 -0.50 -15.13 18.46
C GLY A 210 -0.20 -16.40 17.64
N PHE A 211 0.18 -16.28 16.36
CA PHE A 211 0.92 -17.34 15.67
C PHE A 211 2.23 -17.60 16.41
N LYS A 212 2.67 -18.86 16.40
CA LYS A 212 3.86 -19.37 17.07
C LYS A 212 5.13 -18.62 16.60
N VAL A 213 5.37 -17.43 17.13
CA VAL A 213 6.73 -16.86 17.18
C VAL A 213 7.67 -17.87 17.83
N THR A 214 7.17 -18.75 18.69
CA THR A 214 7.95 -19.85 19.28
C THR A 214 8.40 -20.95 18.31
N ASP A 215 7.86 -21.10 17.10
CA ASP A 215 8.43 -22.07 16.14
C ASP A 215 9.42 -21.32 15.24
N ASP A 216 9.00 -20.24 14.56
CA ASP A 216 9.88 -19.48 13.65
C ASP A 216 11.08 -18.80 14.36
N LEU A 217 10.87 -18.13 15.51
CA LEU A 217 11.98 -17.51 16.24
C LEU A 217 12.88 -18.56 16.89
N SER A 218 12.33 -19.71 17.28
CA SER A 218 13.16 -20.80 17.81
C SER A 218 14.01 -21.41 16.71
N GLU A 219 13.48 -21.54 15.50
CA GLU A 219 14.25 -21.96 14.31
C GLU A 219 15.33 -20.93 13.98
N ILE A 220 15.02 -19.63 13.95
CA ILE A 220 16.00 -18.55 13.74
C ILE A 220 17.12 -18.60 14.80
N ILE A 221 16.76 -18.77 16.09
CA ILE A 221 17.74 -18.88 17.18
C ILE A 221 18.60 -20.13 17.01
N MET A 222 18.02 -21.26 16.62
CA MET A 222 18.75 -22.51 16.37
C MET A 222 19.70 -22.39 15.18
N ASP A 223 19.25 -21.79 14.07
CA ASP A 223 20.10 -21.53 12.90
C ASP A 223 21.28 -20.63 13.25
N GLU A 224 21.04 -19.58 14.04
CA GLU A 224 22.08 -18.65 14.45
C GLU A 224 23.06 -19.32 15.43
N LEU A 225 22.57 -20.19 16.32
CA LEU A 225 23.42 -21.06 17.15
C LEU A 225 24.31 -21.96 16.29
N HIS A 226 23.74 -22.64 15.28
CA HIS A 226 24.52 -23.50 14.39
C HIS A 226 25.58 -22.74 13.60
N LYS A 227 25.29 -21.51 13.12
CA LYS A 227 26.26 -20.65 12.44
C LYS A 227 27.40 -20.19 13.35
N ASN A 228 27.13 -20.01 14.64
CA ASN A 228 28.09 -19.51 15.63
C ASN A 228 28.71 -20.64 16.47
N ASN A 229 28.98 -21.79 15.85
CA ASN A 229 29.60 -22.96 16.48
C ASN A 229 28.90 -23.44 17.77
N GLY A 230 27.57 -23.28 17.81
CA GLY A 230 26.72 -23.71 18.91
C GLY A 230 26.71 -22.80 20.12
N ILE A 231 27.25 -21.57 20.05
CA ILE A 231 27.26 -20.62 21.18
C ILE A 231 26.89 -19.22 20.71
N LEU A 232 25.91 -18.58 21.36
CA LEU A 232 25.60 -17.18 21.18
C LEU A 232 25.77 -16.42 22.49
N ARG A 233 26.52 -15.32 22.47
CA ARG A 233 26.76 -14.44 23.64
C ARG A 233 25.58 -13.51 23.91
N VAL A 234 24.40 -14.11 24.04
CA VAL A 234 23.13 -13.45 24.34
C VAL A 234 22.32 -14.37 25.25
N SER A 235 21.59 -13.80 26.21
CA SER A 235 20.75 -14.51 27.18
C SER A 235 19.45 -13.76 27.45
N ASP A 236 18.57 -14.30 28.32
CA ASP A 236 17.36 -13.58 28.73
C ASP A 236 17.64 -12.30 29.53
N ARG A 237 18.89 -12.08 29.95
CA ARG A 237 19.36 -10.88 30.63
C ARG A 237 19.89 -9.82 29.69
N SER A 238 20.28 -10.17 28.47
CA SER A 238 20.83 -9.25 27.47
C SER A 238 19.92 -8.06 27.17
N ASP A 239 20.51 -6.96 26.71
CA ASP A 239 19.78 -5.73 26.42
C ASP A 239 18.71 -5.95 25.35
N ALA A 240 17.58 -5.24 25.49
CA ALA A 240 16.46 -5.38 24.56
C ALA A 240 16.81 -4.90 23.14
N GLY A 241 17.66 -3.88 23.01
CA GLY A 241 18.16 -3.39 21.73
C GLY A 241 19.02 -4.44 21.02
N LEU A 242 19.93 -5.10 21.75
CA LEU A 242 20.77 -6.17 21.21
C LEU A 242 19.93 -7.36 20.70
N ILE A 243 18.90 -7.76 21.46
CA ILE A 243 17.99 -8.85 21.05
C ILE A 243 17.19 -8.46 19.80
N ALA A 244 16.73 -7.22 19.73
CA ALA A 244 16.00 -6.71 18.57
C ALA A 244 16.90 -6.64 17.32
N GLU A 245 18.14 -6.22 17.48
CA GLU A 245 19.13 -6.15 16.40
C GLU A 245 19.48 -7.54 15.85
N MET A 246 19.71 -8.51 16.73
CA MET A 246 20.13 -9.85 16.31
C MET A 246 18.98 -10.70 15.73
N PHE A 247 17.77 -10.57 16.27
CA PHE A 247 16.68 -11.51 15.98
C PHE A 247 15.38 -10.85 15.49
N GLY A 248 15.36 -9.52 15.32
CA GLY A 248 14.18 -8.80 14.83
C GLY A 248 12.95 -8.94 15.73
N CYS A 249 13.14 -9.16 17.04
CA CYS A 249 12.04 -9.49 17.95
C CYS A 249 12.14 -8.79 19.32
N SER A 250 11.04 -8.79 20.08
CA SER A 250 11.03 -8.27 21.44
C SER A 250 11.75 -9.18 22.44
N LYS A 251 12.36 -8.61 23.49
CA LYS A 251 12.97 -9.36 24.61
C LYS A 251 12.01 -10.36 25.27
N LYS A 252 10.71 -10.05 25.30
CA LYS A 252 9.67 -10.95 25.82
C LYS A 252 9.47 -12.16 24.92
N SER A 253 9.44 -11.95 23.59
CA SER A 253 9.33 -13.02 22.59
C SER A 253 10.58 -13.92 22.63
N PHE A 254 11.78 -13.31 22.64
CA PHE A 254 13.04 -14.01 22.77
C PHE A 254 13.09 -14.91 24.01
N LYS A 255 12.77 -14.38 25.19
CA LYS A 255 12.72 -15.15 26.45
C LYS A 255 11.76 -16.34 26.37
N LYS A 256 10.63 -16.17 25.69
CA LYS A 256 9.66 -17.25 25.47
C LYS A 256 10.23 -18.34 24.57
N SER A 257 10.89 -17.97 23.46
CA SER A 257 11.47 -18.91 22.49
C SER A 257 12.65 -19.70 23.04
N ILE A 258 13.64 -19.05 23.67
CA ILE A 258 14.73 -19.79 24.33
C ILE A 258 14.20 -20.68 25.47
N GLY A 259 13.12 -20.26 26.15
CA GLY A 259 12.46 -21.07 27.18
C GLY A 259 11.76 -22.33 26.62
N VAL A 260 11.29 -22.30 25.37
CA VAL A 260 10.77 -23.48 24.66
C VAL A 260 11.91 -24.40 24.27
N LEU A 261 12.97 -23.88 23.65
CA LEU A 261 14.17 -24.64 23.26
C LEU A 261 14.85 -25.33 24.46
N PHE A 262 14.93 -24.62 25.60
CA PHE A 262 15.46 -25.17 26.85
C PHE A 262 14.58 -26.32 27.38
N LYS A 263 13.25 -26.17 27.36
CA LYS A 263 12.33 -27.25 27.75
C LYS A 263 12.43 -28.47 26.84
N GLN A 264 12.72 -28.26 25.56
CA GLN A 264 12.99 -29.32 24.59
C GLN A 264 14.40 -29.92 24.71
N ARG A 265 15.26 -29.37 25.61
CA ARG A 265 16.65 -29.78 25.82
C ARG A 265 17.54 -29.63 24.58
N LEU A 266 17.24 -28.66 23.72
CA LEU A 266 18.05 -28.34 22.54
C LEU A 266 19.16 -27.33 22.88
N ILE A 267 18.97 -26.52 23.91
CA ILE A 267 19.92 -25.50 24.35
C ILE A 267 20.09 -25.50 25.87
N GLU A 268 21.24 -25.03 26.35
CA GLU A 268 21.45 -24.56 27.72
C GLU A 268 21.42 -23.03 27.77
N ILE A 269 20.91 -22.49 28.88
CA ILE A 269 20.83 -21.04 29.12
C ILE A 269 21.73 -20.69 30.30
N HIS A 270 22.78 -19.94 30.03
CA HIS A 270 23.68 -19.35 31.02
C HIS A 270 23.38 -17.86 31.22
N GLU A 271 24.08 -17.25 32.17
CA GLU A 271 23.86 -15.85 32.55
C GLU A 271 24.11 -14.87 31.40
N ASP A 272 25.15 -15.13 30.59
CA ASP A 272 25.61 -14.23 29.52
C ASP A 272 25.53 -14.86 28.11
N TYR A 273 25.17 -16.14 28.00
CA TYR A 273 25.14 -16.85 26.72
C TYR A 273 24.13 -18.00 26.72
N ILE A 274 23.75 -18.41 25.51
CA ILE A 274 23.04 -19.66 25.24
C ILE A 274 23.93 -20.56 24.37
N CYS A 275 23.84 -21.87 24.55
CA CYS A 275 24.57 -22.82 23.74
C CYS A 275 23.75 -24.06 23.40
N LEU A 276 24.09 -24.75 22.32
CA LEU A 276 23.52 -26.06 21.98
C LEU A 276 23.93 -27.10 23.01
N VAL A 277 23.03 -28.06 23.26
CA VAL A 277 23.32 -29.28 24.04
C VAL A 277 24.05 -30.30 23.17
#